data_AF-A0A351HIF8-F1
#
_entry.id   AF-A0A351HIF8-F1
#
_cell.length_a   1.000
_cell.length_b   1.000
_cell.length_c   1.000
_cell.angle_alpha   90.00
_cell.angle_beta   90.00
_cell.angle_gamma   90.00
#
_symmetry.space_group_name_H-M   'P 1'
#
loop_
_entity.id
_entity.type
_entity.pdbx_description
1 polymer ?
#
loop_
_entity_poly.entity_id
_entity_poly.type
_entity_poly.pdbx_seq_one_letter_code
_entity_poly.pdbx_strand_id
1 'polypeptide(L)'
;GSAFGAIGQEPQPTNEQFENNLAGEWHFLDKSQPIWLEDESITMGKNGIPDTLFNAMRAAPVIRVDIPREVRAKRLVQEYACFGTELLAGSVARIESKLGGLRTKEAMDALQLGDFEKVAHITLEYYDKAYLNGLGKRDPRTIRSISIDRDDPEKTAETLVEFIQRLGF
;
A
#
# COMPACT_ATOMS: atom_id res chain seq x y z
N GLY A 1 -6.67 5.21 -1.84
CA GLY A 1 -7.30 3.87 -1.75
C GLY A 1 -6.95 2.96 -2.92
N SER A 2 -6.57 1.71 -2.63
CA SER A 2 -6.27 0.67 -3.62
C SER A 2 -7.52 0.15 -4.33
N ALA A 3 -7.44 -0.06 -5.65
CA ALA A 3 -8.50 -0.70 -6.42
C ALA A 3 -8.68 -2.19 -6.10
N PHE A 4 -7.67 -2.87 -5.55
CA PHE A 4 -7.74 -4.28 -5.16
C PHE A 4 -8.01 -4.47 -3.67
N GLY A 5 -7.82 -3.43 -2.85
CA GLY A 5 -7.76 -3.55 -1.39
C GLY A 5 -9.06 -3.95 -0.68
N ALA A 6 -10.20 -3.97 -1.37
CA ALA A 6 -11.46 -4.45 -0.80
C ALA A 6 -11.72 -5.95 -1.04
N ILE A 7 -10.93 -6.60 -1.91
CA ILE A 7 -11.10 -8.01 -2.22
C ILE A 7 -10.73 -8.83 -0.98
N GLY A 8 -11.64 -9.73 -0.58
CA GLY A 8 -11.42 -10.61 0.57
C GLY A 8 -11.50 -9.92 1.93
N GLN A 9 -11.88 -8.65 1.98
CA GLN A 9 -12.01 -7.88 3.22
C GLN A 9 -13.47 -7.79 3.67
N GLU A 10 -13.66 -7.66 4.98
CA GLU A 10 -14.95 -7.34 5.56
C GLU A 10 -15.46 -5.96 5.13
N PRO A 11 -16.78 -5.71 5.15
CA PRO A 11 -17.33 -4.40 4.86
C PRO A 11 -16.71 -3.33 5.77
N GLN A 12 -16.19 -2.27 5.15
CA GLN A 12 -15.66 -1.14 5.91
C GLN A 12 -16.79 -0.48 6.73
N PRO A 13 -16.49 0.00 7.96
CA PRO A 13 -17.45 0.74 8.78
C PRO A 13 -17.84 2.07 8.11
N THR A 14 -18.78 2.82 8.70
CA THR A 14 -19.02 4.21 8.27
C THR A 14 -17.79 5.07 8.56
N ASN A 15 -17.67 6.22 7.90
CA ASN A 15 -16.54 7.11 8.12
C ASN A 15 -16.49 7.60 9.58
N GLU A 16 -17.64 7.93 10.18
CA GLU A 16 -17.72 8.35 11.58
C GLU A 16 -17.28 7.24 12.54
N GLN A 17 -17.71 5.99 12.28
CA GLN A 17 -17.30 4.86 13.13
C GLN A 17 -15.82 4.52 12.93
N PHE A 18 -15.28 4.68 11.72
CA PHE A 18 -13.85 4.57 11.47
C PHE A 18 -13.06 5.59 12.28
N GLU A 19 -13.47 6.86 12.28
CA GLU A 19 -12.82 7.92 13.06
C GLU A 19 -12.93 7.66 14.57
N ASN A 20 -14.07 7.18 15.06
CA ASN A 20 -14.22 6.77 16.46
C ASN A 20 -13.25 5.66 16.86
N ASN A 21 -13.15 4.61 16.02
CA ASN A 21 -12.23 3.50 16.27
C ASN A 21 -10.77 3.98 16.25
N LEU A 22 -10.41 4.78 15.24
CA LEU A 22 -9.07 5.35 15.10
C LEU A 22 -8.70 6.22 16.31
N ALA A 23 -9.61 7.08 16.76
CA ALA A 23 -9.39 7.92 17.95
C ALA A 23 -9.22 7.07 19.22
N GLY A 24 -9.99 5.98 19.35
CA GLY A 24 -9.86 5.01 20.43
C GLY A 24 -8.47 4.39 20.48
N GLU A 25 -8.03 3.78 19.38
CA GLU A 25 -6.69 3.19 19.28
C GLU A 25 -5.59 4.23 19.53
N TRP A 26 -5.71 5.41 18.91
CA TRP A 26 -4.73 6.48 19.04
C TRP A 26 -4.57 7.00 20.47
N HIS A 27 -5.67 7.03 21.23
CA HIS A 27 -5.64 7.47 22.63
C HIS A 27 -4.71 6.58 23.48
N PHE A 28 -4.79 5.27 23.27
CA PHE A 28 -4.08 4.25 24.07
C PHE A 28 -2.65 3.97 23.60
N LEU A 29 -2.21 4.51 22.47
CA LEU A 29 -0.81 4.40 22.05
C LEU A 29 0.14 5.04 23.09
N ASP A 30 1.22 4.32 23.39
CA ASP A 30 2.34 4.82 24.19
C ASP A 30 3.15 5.83 23.37
N LYS A 31 3.02 7.10 23.74
CA LYS A 31 3.65 8.23 23.05
C LYS A 31 5.11 8.41 23.44
N SER A 32 5.64 7.57 24.33
CA SER A 32 7.07 7.50 24.64
C SER A 32 7.85 6.66 23.63
N GLN A 33 7.16 5.89 22.78
CA GLN A 33 7.74 5.05 21.74
C GLN A 33 7.43 5.62 20.35
N PRO A 34 8.25 5.31 19.34
CA PRO A 34 7.93 5.61 17.94
C PRO A 34 6.60 4.96 17.52
N ILE A 35 5.68 5.77 16.98
CA ILE A 35 4.42 5.30 16.40
C ILE A 35 4.64 5.11 14.90
N TRP A 36 4.44 3.88 14.43
CA TRP A 36 4.57 3.52 13.03
C TRP A 36 3.23 3.65 12.31
N LEU A 37 3.25 4.25 11.13
CA LEU A 37 2.10 4.36 10.25
C LEU A 37 2.51 3.99 8.84
N GLU A 38 1.64 3.30 8.12
CA GLU A 38 1.80 3.10 6.69
C GLU A 38 1.61 4.43 5.97
N ASP A 39 2.44 4.69 4.93
CA ASP A 39 2.36 5.91 4.14
C ASP A 39 1.19 5.88 3.14
N GLU A 40 -0.02 5.77 3.69
CA GLU A 40 -1.24 5.68 2.91
C GLU A 40 -1.69 7.06 2.41
N SER A 41 -2.49 7.05 1.35
CA SER A 41 -3.18 8.24 0.88
C SER A 41 -4.20 8.73 1.91
N ILE A 42 -4.73 9.95 1.72
CA ILE A 42 -5.77 10.51 2.60
C ILE A 42 -7.05 9.65 2.66
N THR A 43 -7.23 8.71 1.73
CA THR A 43 -8.38 7.80 1.71
C THR A 43 -7.98 6.32 1.74
N MET A 44 -8.57 5.57 2.66
CA MET A 44 -8.49 4.12 2.79
C MET A 44 -9.83 3.48 2.39
N GLY A 45 -9.94 3.11 1.10
CA GLY A 45 -11.22 2.68 0.54
C GLY A 45 -12.22 3.83 0.54
N LYS A 46 -13.33 3.68 1.27
CA LYS A 46 -14.35 4.74 1.42
C LYS A 46 -14.13 5.65 2.63
N ASN A 47 -13.21 5.31 3.53
CA ASN A 47 -12.94 6.07 4.74
C ASN A 47 -11.79 7.06 4.53
N GLY A 48 -11.90 8.25 5.11
CA GLY A 48 -10.87 9.28 5.10
C GLY A 48 -10.03 9.26 6.38
N ILE A 49 -8.73 9.49 6.26
CA ILE A 49 -7.87 9.78 7.41
C ILE A 49 -8.16 11.22 7.84
N PRO A 50 -8.41 11.50 9.14
CA PRO A 50 -8.61 12.87 9.61
C PRO A 50 -7.47 13.80 9.21
N ASP A 51 -7.79 15.02 8.74
CA ASP A 51 -6.80 15.97 8.22
C ASP A 51 -5.66 16.26 9.21
N THR A 52 -5.96 16.33 10.50
CA THR A 52 -4.97 16.54 11.55
C THR A 52 -3.92 15.43 11.60
N LEU A 53 -4.37 14.17 11.54
CA LEU A 53 -3.48 13.02 11.50
C LEU A 53 -2.76 12.93 10.16
N PHE A 54 -3.47 13.13 9.05
CA PHE A 54 -2.87 13.07 7.72
C PHE A 54 -1.75 14.11 7.54
N ASN A 55 -1.96 15.34 8.01
CA ASN A 55 -0.91 16.37 7.99
C ASN A 55 0.31 15.98 8.84
N ALA A 56 0.10 15.37 10.01
CA ALA A 56 1.18 14.84 10.84
C ALA A 56 1.95 13.71 10.13
N MET A 57 1.23 12.77 9.49
CA MET A 57 1.83 11.73 8.66
C MET A 57 2.69 12.33 7.56
N ARG A 58 2.19 13.36 6.83
CA ARG A 58 2.92 14.02 5.74
C ARG A 58 4.20 14.73 6.18
N ALA A 59 4.22 15.27 7.40
CA ALA A 59 5.40 15.92 7.97
C ALA A 59 6.41 14.93 8.58
N ALA A 60 5.96 13.73 8.96
CA ALA A 60 6.81 12.73 9.58
C ALA A 60 7.89 12.17 8.61
N PRO A 61 9.03 11.70 9.15
CA PRO A 61 10.00 10.92 8.38
C PRO A 61 9.36 9.67 7.77
N VAL A 62 9.82 9.28 6.59
CA VAL A 62 9.33 8.08 5.88
C VAL A 62 10.48 7.12 5.67
N ILE A 63 10.24 5.86 5.99
CA ILE A 63 11.11 4.76 5.60
C ILE A 63 10.47 4.04 4.43
N ARG A 64 11.08 4.18 3.26
CA ARG A 64 10.74 3.45 2.05
C ARG A 64 11.38 2.07 2.11
N VAL A 65 10.53 1.05 2.04
CA VAL A 65 10.97 -0.35 1.96
C VAL A 65 11.01 -0.76 0.50
N ASP A 66 12.21 -0.95 -0.04
CA ASP A 66 12.45 -1.33 -1.42
C ASP A 66 12.53 -2.86 -1.52
N ILE A 67 11.45 -3.48 -2.02
CA ILE A 67 11.36 -4.93 -2.27
C ILE A 67 11.40 -5.18 -3.79
N PRO A 68 12.21 -6.15 -4.27
CA PRO A 68 12.26 -6.51 -5.69
C PRO A 68 10.88 -6.74 -6.30
N ARG A 69 10.68 -6.25 -7.53
CA ARG A 69 9.40 -6.34 -8.25
C ARG A 69 8.89 -7.78 -8.34
N GLU A 70 9.77 -8.74 -8.62
CA GLU A 70 9.45 -10.17 -8.73
C GLU A 70 8.90 -10.75 -7.42
N VAL A 71 9.47 -10.34 -6.27
CA VAL A 71 9.03 -10.79 -4.95
C VAL A 71 7.63 -10.23 -4.66
N ARG A 72 7.40 -8.95 -4.96
CA ARG A 72 6.09 -8.31 -4.81
C ARG A 72 5.04 -8.94 -5.72
N ALA A 73 5.37 -9.23 -6.97
CA ALA A 73 4.46 -9.88 -7.91
C ALA A 73 4.03 -11.26 -7.41
N LYS A 74 4.98 -12.09 -6.93
CA LYS A 74 4.69 -13.40 -6.35
C LYS A 74 3.77 -13.32 -5.13
N ARG A 75 4.02 -12.38 -4.22
CA ARG A 75 3.15 -12.12 -3.06
C ARG A 75 1.73 -11.75 -3.51
N LEU A 76 1.60 -10.84 -4.47
CA LEU A 76 0.28 -10.43 -4.99
C LEU A 76 -0.47 -11.58 -5.65
N VAL A 77 0.22 -12.47 -6.37
CA VAL A 77 -0.41 -13.68 -6.93
C VAL A 77 -0.93 -14.59 -5.81
N GLN A 78 -0.12 -14.83 -4.78
CA GLN A 78 -0.55 -15.65 -3.62
C GLN A 78 -1.76 -15.05 -2.90
N GLU A 79 -1.78 -13.73 -2.76
CA GLU A 79 -2.85 -13.00 -2.07
C GLU A 79 -4.14 -12.95 -2.88
N TYR A 80 -4.05 -12.67 -4.19
CA TYR A 80 -5.23 -12.29 -4.99
C TYR A 80 -5.73 -13.35 -5.97
N ALA A 81 -4.90 -14.30 -6.42
CA ALA A 81 -5.29 -15.24 -7.48
C ALA A 81 -6.46 -16.17 -7.07
N CYS A 82 -6.70 -16.35 -5.76
CA CYS A 82 -7.77 -17.18 -5.23
C CYS A 82 -9.18 -16.55 -5.37
N PHE A 83 -9.29 -15.24 -5.63
CA PHE A 83 -10.58 -14.53 -5.67
C PHE A 83 -11.27 -14.56 -7.04
N GLY A 84 -10.68 -15.26 -8.02
CA GLY A 84 -11.28 -15.48 -9.33
C GLY A 84 -11.17 -14.28 -10.28
N THR A 85 -11.26 -14.60 -11.57
CA THR A 85 -11.02 -13.71 -12.71
C THR A 85 -11.95 -12.49 -12.71
N GLU A 86 -13.22 -12.63 -12.35
CA GLU A 86 -14.21 -11.54 -12.44
C GLU A 86 -13.91 -10.38 -11.46
N LEU A 87 -13.59 -10.70 -10.20
CA LEU A 87 -13.28 -9.68 -9.18
C LEU A 87 -11.99 -8.92 -9.52
N LEU A 88 -10.99 -9.65 -10.03
CA LEU A 88 -9.73 -9.06 -10.46
C LEU A 88 -9.93 -8.18 -11.71
N ALA A 89 -10.76 -8.61 -12.68
CA ALA A 89 -11.08 -7.83 -13.86
C ALA A 89 -11.76 -6.51 -13.49
N GLY A 90 -12.73 -6.53 -12.57
CA GLY A 90 -13.38 -5.33 -12.06
C GLY A 90 -12.39 -4.35 -11.41
N SER A 91 -11.36 -4.86 -10.75
CA SER A 91 -10.31 -4.05 -10.13
C SER A 91 -9.34 -3.44 -11.15
N VAL A 92 -8.96 -4.20 -12.19
CA VAL A 92 -8.19 -3.68 -13.34
C VAL A 92 -8.97 -2.58 -14.07
N ALA A 93 -10.27 -2.78 -14.32
CA ALA A 93 -11.11 -1.79 -14.98
C ALA A 93 -11.17 -0.45 -14.22
N ARG A 94 -11.22 -0.48 -12.88
CA ARG A 94 -11.24 0.74 -12.06
C ARG A 94 -10.00 1.63 -12.23
N ILE A 95 -8.87 1.06 -12.65
CA ILE A 95 -7.61 1.80 -12.86
C ILE A 95 -7.26 1.98 -14.34
N GLU A 96 -8.18 1.64 -15.26
CA GLU A 96 -7.98 1.73 -16.71
C GLU A 96 -7.51 3.13 -17.16
N SER A 97 -8.13 4.19 -16.63
CA SER A 97 -7.78 5.57 -16.99
C SER A 97 -6.32 5.94 -16.70
N LYS A 98 -5.67 5.23 -15.76
CA LYS A 98 -4.28 5.45 -15.35
C LYS A 98 -3.32 4.44 -15.97
N LEU A 99 -3.77 3.20 -16.18
CA LEU A 99 -3.02 2.17 -16.92
C LEU A 99 -2.90 2.51 -18.41
N GLY A 100 -3.96 3.08 -18.99
CA GLY A 100 -4.12 3.26 -20.42
C GLY A 100 -4.67 2.01 -21.10
N GLY A 101 -5.42 2.20 -22.19
CA GLY A 101 -6.19 1.12 -22.84
C GLY A 101 -5.37 -0.09 -23.27
N LEU A 102 -4.12 0.10 -23.74
CA LEU A 102 -3.25 -1.01 -24.14
C LEU A 102 -2.89 -1.90 -22.93
N ARG A 103 -2.45 -1.31 -21.81
CA ARG A 103 -2.06 -2.07 -20.61
C ARG A 103 -3.25 -2.71 -19.93
N THR A 104 -4.39 -2.03 -19.91
CA THR A 104 -5.66 -2.61 -19.45
C THR A 104 -6.01 -3.85 -20.26
N LYS A 105 -5.96 -3.77 -21.59
CA LYS A 105 -6.23 -4.93 -22.46
C LYS A 105 -5.26 -6.07 -22.19
N GLU A 106 -3.95 -5.80 -22.12
CA GLU A 106 -2.93 -6.81 -21.82
C GLU A 106 -3.17 -7.50 -20.47
N ALA A 107 -3.59 -6.76 -19.44
CA ALA A 107 -3.93 -7.31 -18.14
C ALA A 107 -5.20 -8.16 -18.19
N MET A 108 -6.24 -7.72 -18.91
CA MET A 108 -7.47 -8.49 -19.09
C MET A 108 -7.22 -9.80 -19.85
N ASP A 109 -6.43 -9.74 -20.93
CA ASP A 109 -6.04 -10.92 -21.72
C ASP A 109 -5.22 -11.91 -20.86
N ALA A 110 -4.24 -11.41 -20.09
CA ALA A 110 -3.46 -12.24 -19.17
C ALA A 110 -4.33 -12.91 -18.11
N LEU A 111 -5.29 -12.16 -17.56
CA LEU A 111 -6.22 -12.65 -16.54
C LEU A 111 -7.13 -13.77 -17.08
N GLN A 112 -7.61 -13.64 -18.32
CA GLN A 112 -8.39 -14.70 -18.99
C GLN A 112 -7.57 -15.98 -19.23
N LEU A 113 -6.27 -15.84 -19.48
CA LEU A 113 -5.34 -16.94 -19.66
C LEU A 113 -4.83 -17.55 -18.35
N GLY A 114 -5.21 -16.99 -17.19
CA GLY A 114 -4.71 -17.42 -15.88
C GLY A 114 -3.27 -16.98 -15.58
N ASP A 115 -2.72 -16.05 -16.34
CA ASP A 115 -1.39 -15.47 -16.14
C ASP A 115 -1.45 -14.34 -15.10
N PHE A 116 -1.67 -14.73 -13.84
CA PHE A 116 -1.80 -13.79 -12.72
C PHE A 116 -0.51 -13.03 -12.43
N GLU A 117 0.65 -13.62 -12.72
CA GLU A 117 1.96 -12.98 -12.54
C GLU A 117 2.08 -11.77 -13.48
N LYS A 118 1.73 -11.92 -14.76
CA LYS A 118 1.69 -10.79 -15.69
C LYS A 118 0.68 -9.72 -15.28
N VAL A 119 -0.49 -10.11 -14.77
CA VAL A 119 -1.47 -9.16 -14.22
C VAL A 119 -0.84 -8.36 -13.07
N ALA A 120 -0.19 -9.04 -12.12
CA ALA A 120 0.50 -8.40 -11.00
C ALA A 120 1.61 -7.45 -11.47
N HIS A 121 2.42 -7.84 -12.46
CA HIS A 121 3.43 -6.94 -13.02
C HIS A 121 2.82 -5.68 -13.62
N ILE A 122 1.76 -5.79 -14.42
CA ILE A 122 1.13 -4.63 -15.07
C ILE A 122 0.53 -3.69 -14.02
N THR A 123 -0.18 -4.23 -13.03
CA THR A 123 -0.81 -3.41 -11.98
C THR A 123 0.24 -2.78 -11.06
N LEU A 124 1.35 -3.47 -10.76
CA LEU A 124 2.47 -2.91 -10.01
C LEU A 124 3.06 -1.65 -10.67
N GLU A 125 3.10 -1.54 -12.00
CA GLU A 125 3.59 -0.32 -12.66
C GLU A 125 2.72 0.91 -12.35
N TYR A 126 1.41 0.71 -12.22
CA TYR A 126 0.49 1.76 -11.83
C TYR A 126 0.74 2.19 -10.38
N TYR A 127 0.83 1.22 -9.46
CA TYR A 127 1.05 1.49 -8.05
C TYR A 127 2.43 2.10 -7.77
N ASP A 128 3.48 1.63 -8.43
CA ASP A 128 4.84 2.18 -8.29
C ASP A 128 4.88 3.65 -8.74
N LYS A 129 4.21 4.00 -9.85
CA LYS A 129 4.08 5.39 -10.28
C LYS A 129 3.31 6.23 -9.27
N ALA A 130 2.19 5.72 -8.76
CA ALA A 130 1.40 6.43 -7.75
C ALA A 130 2.20 6.68 -6.46
N TYR A 131 2.95 5.67 -6.00
CA TYR A 131 3.81 5.75 -4.83
C TYR A 131 4.94 6.75 -5.01
N LEU A 132 5.67 6.69 -6.13
CA LEU A 132 6.73 7.65 -6.45
C LEU A 132 6.21 9.09 -6.53
N ASN A 133 5.01 9.28 -7.10
CA ASN A 133 4.35 10.59 -7.12
C ASN A 133 3.99 11.08 -5.71
N GLY A 134 3.57 10.18 -4.81
CA GLY A 134 3.27 10.50 -3.40
C GLY A 134 4.51 10.89 -2.61
N LEU A 135 5.62 10.16 -2.82
CA LEU A 135 6.92 10.46 -2.22
C LEU A 135 7.53 11.77 -2.75
N GLY A 136 7.38 12.05 -4.05
CA GLY A 136 7.90 13.27 -4.68
C GLY A 136 7.28 14.57 -4.14
N LYS A 137 6.17 14.47 -3.38
CA LYS A 137 5.55 15.60 -2.68
C LYS A 137 6.11 15.85 -1.28
N ARG A 138 7.02 15.00 -0.79
CA ARG A 138 7.70 15.18 0.50
C ARG A 138 9.04 15.85 0.32
N ASP A 139 9.59 16.32 1.43
CA ASP A 139 11.00 16.71 1.51
C ASP A 139 11.89 15.45 1.32
N PRO A 140 12.75 15.39 0.29
CA PRO A 140 13.63 14.24 0.09
C PRO A 140 14.55 13.93 1.28
N ARG A 141 14.83 14.92 2.14
CA ARG A 141 15.70 14.75 3.32
C ARG A 141 15.06 13.90 4.41
N THR A 142 13.72 13.82 4.43
CA THR A 142 12.97 13.05 5.42
C THR A 142 12.66 11.63 4.95
N ILE A 143 13.05 11.28 3.72
CA ILE A 143 12.91 9.94 3.15
C ILE A 143 14.21 9.16 3.38
N ARG A 144 14.07 7.95 3.92
CA ARG A 144 15.13 6.96 4.07
C ARG A 144 14.71 5.68 3.35
N SER A 145 15.63 5.04 2.64
CA SER A 145 15.34 3.76 1.97
C SER A 145 16.08 2.62 2.66
N ILE A 146 15.41 1.48 2.78
CA ILE A 146 16.03 0.20 3.10
C ILE A 146 15.67 -0.81 2.01
N SER A 147 16.62 -1.68 1.65
CA SER A 147 16.37 -2.76 0.69
C SER A 147 16.10 -4.05 1.43
N ILE A 148 15.05 -4.75 1.02
CA ILE A 148 14.62 -6.03 1.59
C ILE A 148 14.44 -7.03 0.44
N ASP A 149 15.23 -8.10 0.48
CA ASP A 149 15.31 -9.05 -0.65
C ASP A 149 14.22 -10.12 -0.65
N ARG A 150 13.48 -10.27 0.45
CA ARG A 150 12.51 -11.35 0.65
C ARG A 150 11.24 -10.82 1.30
N ASP A 151 10.12 -11.46 0.98
CA ASP A 151 8.85 -11.20 1.66
C ASP A 151 8.85 -11.93 3.01
N ASP A 152 9.32 -11.23 4.04
CA ASP A 152 9.37 -11.72 5.43
C ASP A 152 9.01 -10.54 6.36
N PRO A 153 7.70 -10.38 6.69
CA PRO A 153 7.24 -9.24 7.46
C PRO A 153 7.85 -9.13 8.86
N GLU A 154 8.06 -10.26 9.54
CA GLU A 154 8.65 -10.29 10.89
C GLU A 154 10.10 -9.78 10.85
N LYS A 155 10.92 -10.33 9.95
CA LYS A 155 12.31 -9.91 9.80
C LYS A 155 12.44 -8.48 9.26
N THR A 156 11.49 -8.06 8.43
CA THR A 156 11.41 -6.66 7.96
C THR A 156 11.14 -5.72 9.11
N ALA A 157 10.22 -6.07 10.02
CA ALA A 157 9.92 -5.27 11.21
C ALA A 157 11.13 -5.15 12.14
N GLU A 158 11.86 -6.25 12.40
CA GLU A 158 13.11 -6.23 13.15
C GLU A 158 14.14 -5.28 12.52
N THR A 159 14.32 -5.39 11.20
CA THR A 159 15.25 -4.54 10.44
C THR A 159 14.85 -3.06 10.54
N LEU A 160 13.56 -2.74 10.48
CA LEU A 160 13.04 -1.38 10.62
C LEU A 160 13.30 -0.80 12.01
N VAL A 161 13.08 -1.58 13.07
CA VAL A 161 13.35 -1.18 14.46
C VAL A 161 14.84 -0.89 14.66
N GLU A 162 15.72 -1.79 14.21
CA GLU A 162 17.17 -1.54 14.27
C GLU A 162 17.58 -0.30 13.46
N PHE A 163 16.95 -0.10 12.31
CA PHE A 163 17.27 1.02 11.42
C PHE A 163 16.96 2.37 12.07
N ILE A 164 15.80 2.52 12.73
CA ILE A 164 15.45 3.78 13.40
C ILE A 164 16.32 4.06 14.63
N GLN A 165 16.71 3.02 15.38
CA GLN A 165 17.61 3.16 16.52
C GLN A 165 18.98 3.72 16.09
N ARG A 166 19.50 3.26 14.95
CA ARG A 166 20.75 3.79 14.36
C ARG A 166 20.63 5.24 13.91
N LEU A 167 19.42 5.70 13.60
CA LEU A 167 19.14 7.08 13.22
C LEU A 167 18.88 8.00 14.43
N GLY A 168 18.83 7.44 15.64
CA GLY A 168 18.61 8.20 16.89
C GLY A 168 17.16 8.60 17.14
N PHE A 169 16.21 7.83 16.58
CA PHE A 169 14.79 7.92 16.96
C PHE A 169 14.48 7.04 18.17
#